data_AF-A5GHX1-F1
#
_entry.id   AF-A5GHX1-F1
#
_cell.length_a   1.000
_cell.length_b   1.000
_cell.length_c   1.000
_cell.angle_alpha   90.00
_cell.angle_beta   90.00
_cell.angle_gamma   90.00
#
_symmetry.space_group_name_H-M   'P 1'
#
loop_
_entity.id
_entity.type
_entity.pdbx_description
1 polymer ?
#
loop_
_entity_poly.entity_id
_entity_poly.type
_entity_poly.pdbx_seq_one_letter_code
_entity_poly.pdbx_strand_id
1 'polypeptide(L)'
;MKPRWSGSDGREKLMALLNMSTGIIPSSCELAELVAATVRFPGEIHWDTSKPDGTPKKQLDVSRLATMGWRARISLNEGLQSTYECFKSSDAIQR
;
A
#
# COMPACT_ATOMS: atom_id res chain seq x y z
N MET A 1 -13.25 37.31 -27.29
CA MET A 1 -12.64 36.01 -27.65
C MET A 1 -12.72 35.12 -26.40
N LYS A 2 -13.67 34.18 -26.35
CA LYS A 2 -13.90 33.32 -25.17
C LYS A 2 -12.94 32.12 -25.21
N PRO A 3 -12.40 31.64 -24.08
CA PRO A 3 -11.57 30.46 -24.07
C PRO A 3 -12.40 29.25 -24.52
N ARG A 4 -11.84 28.46 -25.45
CA ARG A 4 -12.41 27.26 -26.05
C ARG A 4 -12.35 26.08 -25.07
N TRP A 5 -12.98 26.25 -23.92
CA TRP A 5 -13.29 25.19 -22.95
C TRP A 5 -14.75 25.33 -22.55
N SER A 6 -15.64 25.29 -23.54
CA SER A 6 -17.06 25.04 -23.33
C SER A 6 -17.34 23.63 -23.83
N GLY A 7 -17.15 22.64 -22.95
CA GLY A 7 -17.54 21.27 -23.21
C GLY A 7 -19.06 21.14 -23.14
N SER A 8 -19.73 21.31 -24.29
CA SER A 8 -21.14 21.00 -24.48
C SER A 8 -21.29 19.61 -25.12
N ASP A 9 -20.74 18.59 -24.46
CA ASP A 9 -20.91 17.21 -24.90
C ASP A 9 -20.96 16.30 -23.65
N GLY A 10 -21.97 15.44 -23.56
CA GLY A 10 -22.28 14.55 -22.44
C GLY A 10 -21.25 13.42 -22.24
N ARG A 11 -19.99 13.71 -22.51
CA ARG A 11 -18.82 12.83 -22.44
C ARG A 11 -17.75 13.44 -21.54
N GLU A 12 -18.15 14.04 -20.42
CA GLU A 12 -17.36 13.97 -19.18
C GLU A 12 -17.36 12.52 -18.67
N LYS A 13 -16.89 11.59 -19.51
CA LYS A 13 -16.45 10.28 -19.06
C LYS A 13 -15.07 10.55 -18.46
N LEU A 14 -15.10 11.12 -17.25
CA LEU A 14 -13.95 11.46 -16.43
C LEU A 14 -12.86 10.41 -16.64
N MET A 15 -11.65 10.86 -16.93
CA MET A 15 -10.41 10.09 -16.84
C MET A 15 -10.53 9.10 -15.68
N ALA A 16 -10.80 7.83 -15.99
CA ALA A 16 -11.34 6.90 -15.03
C ALA A 16 -10.24 6.37 -14.13
N LEU A 17 -9.76 7.21 -13.20
CA LEU A 17 -8.84 6.80 -12.15
C LEU A 17 -9.45 5.64 -11.37
N LEU A 18 -8.63 4.62 -11.11
CA LEU A 18 -9.03 3.40 -10.43
C LEU A 18 -8.10 3.19 -9.24
N ASN A 19 -8.68 2.96 -8.06
CA ASN A 19 -7.93 2.61 -6.87
C ASN A 19 -7.30 1.23 -7.04
N MET A 20 -5.98 1.14 -6.88
CA MET A 20 -5.22 -0.10 -6.91
C MET A 20 -4.67 -0.38 -5.51
N SER A 21 -5.27 -1.34 -4.80
CA SER A 21 -4.75 -1.81 -3.52
C SER A 21 -5.31 -3.20 -3.19
N THR A 22 -4.88 -3.78 -2.07
CA THR A 22 -5.42 -5.03 -1.53
C THR A 22 -6.81 -4.85 -0.89
N GLY A 23 -7.23 -3.61 -0.60
CA GLY A 23 -8.47 -3.34 0.16
C GLY A 23 -8.41 -3.75 1.63
N ILE A 24 -7.26 -4.21 2.11
CA ILE A 24 -7.00 -4.57 3.52
C ILE A 24 -5.72 -3.88 3.97
N ILE A 25 -5.69 -3.41 5.21
CA ILE A 25 -4.52 -2.77 5.80
C ILE A 25 -4.35 -3.29 7.22
N PRO A 26 -3.15 -3.80 7.60
CA PRO A 26 -2.86 -4.14 8.99
C PRO A 26 -2.74 -2.87 9.83
N SER A 27 -2.83 -3.01 11.14
CA SER A 27 -2.38 -1.97 12.06
C SER A 27 -0.87 -1.73 11.93
N SER A 28 -0.39 -0.57 12.40
CA SER A 28 1.04 -0.28 12.46
C SER A 28 1.80 -1.29 13.33
N CYS A 29 1.17 -1.79 14.41
CA CYS A 29 1.74 -2.81 15.29
C CYS A 29 1.93 -4.14 14.57
N GLU A 30 0.86 -4.66 13.96
CA GLU A 30 0.91 -5.92 13.21
C GLU A 30 1.93 -5.85 12.06
N LEU A 31 2.01 -4.72 11.35
CA LEU A 31 3.00 -4.54 10.29
C LEU A 31 4.44 -4.60 10.84
N ALA A 32 4.71 -3.94 11.96
CA ALA A 32 6.05 -3.95 12.56
C ALA A 32 6.45 -5.36 13.03
N GLU A 33 5.52 -6.08 13.66
CA GLU A 33 5.71 -7.46 14.08
C GLU A 33 5.98 -8.39 12.90
N LEU A 34 5.23 -8.25 11.81
CA LEU A 34 5.45 -9.01 10.57
C LEU A 34 6.84 -8.74 9.99
N VAL A 35 7.27 -7.47 9.95
CA VAL A 35 8.61 -7.11 9.47
C VAL A 35 9.69 -7.71 10.37
N ALA A 36 9.55 -7.60 11.70
CA ALA A 36 10.49 -8.17 12.66
C ALA A 36 10.61 -9.69 12.49
N ALA A 37 9.49 -10.39 12.31
CA ALA A 37 9.47 -11.82 12.04
C ALA A 37 10.15 -12.16 10.70
N THR A 38 9.88 -11.40 9.63
CA THR A 38 10.49 -11.60 8.31
C THR A 38 12.01 -11.49 8.35
N VAL A 39 12.55 -10.50 9.06
CA VAL A 39 14.01 -10.28 9.16
C VAL A 39 14.67 -11.09 10.28
N ARG A 40 13.91 -11.90 11.03
CA ARG A 40 14.37 -12.64 12.22
C ARG A 40 15.01 -11.74 13.26
N PHE A 41 14.39 -10.60 13.54
CA PHE A 41 14.86 -9.67 14.56
C PHE A 41 14.81 -10.32 15.96
N PRO A 42 15.92 -10.41 16.70
CA PRO A 42 15.97 -11.10 17.99
C PRO A 42 15.56 -10.22 19.18
N GLY A 43 15.35 -8.92 18.97
CA GLY A 43 15.02 -7.97 20.04
C GLY A 43 13.52 -7.77 20.26
N GLU A 44 13.19 -6.80 21.11
CA GLU A 44 11.82 -6.41 21.44
C GLU A 44 11.43 -5.12 20.73
N ILE A 45 10.15 -5.01 20.34
CA ILE A 45 9.58 -3.79 19.76
C ILE A 45 9.00 -2.95 20.91
N HIS A 46 9.50 -1.73 21.08
CA HIS A 46 8.97 -0.77 22.05
C HIS A 46 8.14 0.32 21.35
N TRP A 47 6.94 0.56 21.88
CA TRP A 47 6.01 1.56 21.39
C TRP A 47 6.12 2.84 22.22
N ASP A 48 6.48 3.95 21.58
CA ASP A 48 6.54 5.26 22.25
C ASP A 48 5.23 6.02 22.08
N THR A 49 4.36 5.90 23.09
CA THR A 49 3.04 6.57 23.13
C THR A 49 3.13 8.07 23.43
N SER A 50 4.32 8.64 23.65
CA SER A 50 4.48 10.09 23.76
C SER A 50 4.36 10.80 22.41
N LYS A 51 4.54 10.05 21.31
CA LYS A 51 4.40 10.56 19.95
C LYS A 51 2.94 10.46 19.49
N PRO A 52 2.42 11.46 18.76
CA PRO A 52 1.05 11.43 18.28
C PRO A 52 0.86 10.36 17.20
N ASP A 53 -0.25 9.64 17.28
CA ASP A 53 -0.67 8.73 16.23
C ASP A 53 -1.09 9.49 14.96
N GLY A 54 -0.88 8.86 13.80
CA GLY A 54 -1.35 9.35 12.52
C GLY A 54 -2.85 9.15 12.32
N THR A 55 -3.31 9.31 11.08
CA THR A 55 -4.72 9.02 10.74
C THR A 55 -5.04 7.55 10.99
N PRO A 56 -6.08 7.21 11.79
CA PRO A 56 -6.36 5.84 12.20
C PRO A 56 -6.56 4.84 11.06
N LYS A 57 -7.07 5.30 9.91
CA LYS A 57 -7.33 4.43 8.75
C LYS A 57 -7.18 5.19 7.44
N LYS A 58 -6.24 4.74 6.61
CA LYS A 58 -6.02 5.24 5.24
C LYS A 58 -6.17 4.09 4.23
N GLN A 59 -7.39 3.57 4.13
CA GLN A 59 -7.74 2.45 3.25
C GLN A 59 -8.43 2.96 1.98
N LEU A 60 -8.09 2.40 0.83
CA LEU A 60 -8.77 2.67 -0.43
C LEU A 60 -9.94 1.71 -0.65
N ASP A 61 -11.05 2.22 -1.19
CA ASP A 61 -12.13 1.38 -1.71
C ASP A 61 -11.72 0.81 -3.08
N VAL A 62 -11.71 -0.51 -3.19
CA VAL A 62 -11.32 -1.26 -4.40
C VAL A 62 -12.50 -2.03 -5.02
N SER A 63 -13.74 -1.75 -4.60
CA SER A 63 -14.93 -2.46 -5.07
C SER A 63 -15.03 -2.48 -6.59
N ARG A 64 -14.75 -1.34 -7.24
CA ARG A 64 -14.76 -1.20 -8.70
C ARG A 64 -13.72 -2.09 -9.41
N LEU A 65 -12.52 -2.22 -8.83
CA LEU A 65 -11.44 -3.06 -9.35
C LEU A 65 -11.78 -4.55 -9.16
N ALA A 66 -12.38 -4.89 -8.01
CA ALA A 66 -12.85 -6.25 -7.72
C ALA A 66 -13.97 -6.70 -8.66
N THR A 67 -14.92 -5.83 -9.03
CA THR A 67 -15.96 -6.11 -10.04
C THR A 67 -15.39 -6.42 -11.41
N MET A 68 -14.22 -5.86 -11.75
CA MET A 68 -13.50 -6.16 -12.99
C MET A 68 -12.73 -7.49 -12.93
N GLY A 69 -12.83 -8.24 -11.84
CA GLY A 69 -12.16 -9.52 -11.64
C GLY A 69 -10.69 -9.40 -11.22
N TRP A 70 -10.18 -8.18 -11.03
CA TRP A 70 -8.81 -8.00 -10.53
C TRP A 70 -8.77 -8.12 -9.01
N ARG A 71 -7.78 -8.86 -8.51
CA ARG A 71 -7.45 -8.97 -7.09
C ARG A 71 -5.94 -9.05 -6.92
N ALA A 72 -5.42 -8.46 -5.84
CA ALA A 72 -4.04 -8.64 -5.45
C ALA A 72 -3.77 -10.13 -5.20
N ARG A 73 -2.66 -10.65 -5.74
CA ARG A 73 -2.31 -12.07 -5.68
C ARG A 73 -1.25 -12.39 -4.63
N ILE A 74 -0.45 -11.40 -4.27
CA ILE A 74 0.65 -11.52 -3.32
C ILE A 74 0.14 -11.03 -1.98
N SER A 75 0.15 -11.91 -0.98
CA SER A 75 -0.18 -11.52 0.39
C SER A 75 0.93 -10.64 0.98
N LEU A 76 0.61 -9.93 2.07
CA LEU A 76 1.61 -9.10 2.75
C LEU A 76 2.83 -9.92 3.21
N ASN A 77 2.60 -11.13 3.74
CA ASN A 77 3.69 -11.99 4.21
C ASN A 77 4.60 -12.44 3.04
N GLU A 78 4.03 -12.94 1.94
CA GLU A 78 4.78 -13.33 0.74
C GLU A 78 5.56 -12.15 0.14
N GLY A 79 4.92 -10.97 0.11
CA GLY A 79 5.54 -9.73 -0.35
C GLY A 79 6.72 -9.31 0.52
N LEU A 80 6.57 -9.36 1.85
CA LEU A 80 7.65 -9.04 2.79
C LEU A 80 8.84 -9.99 2.63
N GLN A 81 8.59 -11.30 2.57
CA GLN A 81 9.66 -12.30 2.40
C GLN A 81 10.44 -12.09 1.10
N SER A 82 9.73 -11.98 -0.03
CA SER A 82 10.37 -11.77 -1.34
C SER A 82 11.11 -10.44 -1.42
N THR A 83 10.56 -9.38 -0.83
CA THR A 83 11.22 -8.07 -0.76
C THR A 83 12.49 -8.13 0.10
N TYR A 84 12.45 -8.83 1.22
CA TYR A 84 13.62 -8.97 2.10
C TYR A 84 14.75 -9.78 1.44
N GLU A 85 14.42 -10.88 0.75
CA GLU A 85 15.43 -11.64 0.00
C GLU A 85 16.03 -10.82 -1.15
N CYS A 86 15.20 -10.07 -1.88
CA CYS A 86 15.66 -9.12 -2.89
C CYS A 86 16.62 -8.07 -2.28
N PHE A 87 16.26 -7.50 -1.14
CA PHE A 87 17.10 -6.55 -0.40
C PHE A 87 18.45 -7.15 -0.01
N LYS A 88 18.47 -8.39 0.50
CA LYS A 88 19.71 -9.11 0.83
C LYS A 88 20.61 -9.39 -0.37
N SER A 89 20.02 -9.70 -1.52
CA SER A 89 20.75 -9.98 -2.76
C SER A 89 21.26 -8.72 -3.47
N SER A 90 20.79 -7.53 -3.05
CA SER A 90 21.19 -6.27 -3.66
C SER A 90 22.56 -5.83 -3.14
N ASP A 91 23.37 -5.19 -3.99
CA ASP A 91 24.70 -4.66 -3.66
C ASP A 91 24.73 -3.66 -2.48
N ALA A 92 23.56 -3.23 -1.99
CA ALA A 92 23.40 -2.34 -0.85
C ALA A 92 23.96 -2.92 0.48
N ILE A 93 24.13 -4.24 0.59
CA ILE A 93 24.66 -4.90 1.81
C ILE A 93 26.05 -5.53 1.58
N GLN A 94 26.51 -5.68 0.33
CA GLN A 94 27.80 -6.32 0.03
C GLN A 94 29.02 -5.38 0.10
N ARG A 95 28.90 -4.22 0.78
CA ARG A 95 29.99 -3.27 0.98
C ARG A 95 30.45 -3.20 2.43
#